data_AF-A0A958W2D5-F1
#
_entry.id   AF-A0A958W2D5-F1
#
_cell.length_a   1.000
_cell.length_b   1.000
_cell.length_c   1.000
_cell.angle_alpha   90.00
_cell.angle_beta   90.00
_cell.angle_gamma   90.00
#
_symmetry.space_group_name_H-M   'P 1'
#
loop_
_entity.id
_entity.type
_entity.pdbx_description
1 polymer ?
#
loop_
_entity_poly.entity_id
_entity_poly.type
_entity_poly.pdbx_seq_one_letter_code
_entity_poly.pdbx_strand_id
1 'polypeptide(L)'
;MTDSTSEFEGQIGRVPASVWQQELEKTTGKFHLTAAWVAATFDPVFAITDYINIPQGWSTLLVIRLCVSLITIGTIMVRRKLKFSSYIVALVPFVLISFQNAFTYQYINEEGLLGQNLNYMALLIGAAMFVLWHWRFSVLIVLFSAMVTFLFVANNPLLAADTFFLKGGLLLMVSALFMIVLI
;
A
#
# COMPACT_ATOMS: atom_id res chain seq x y z
N MET A 1 51.73 -2.01 1.91
CA MET A 1 50.34 -1.78 1.49
C MET A 1 49.47 -2.44 2.54
N THR A 2 49.07 -1.66 3.55
CA THR A 2 48.12 -2.09 4.57
C THR A 2 46.75 -2.20 3.93
N ASP A 3 46.08 -3.30 4.24
CA ASP A 3 44.84 -3.76 3.66
C ASP A 3 43.68 -2.82 4.05
N SER A 4 43.49 -1.75 3.27
CA SER A 4 42.44 -0.73 3.50
C SER A 4 41.03 -1.31 3.49
N THR A 5 40.87 -2.52 2.95
CA THR A 5 39.64 -3.31 2.96
C THR A 5 39.27 -3.78 4.38
N SER A 6 40.25 -4.18 5.19
CA SER A 6 40.03 -4.62 6.58
C SER A 6 39.62 -3.49 7.54
N GLU A 7 40.15 -2.27 7.33
CA GLU A 7 39.75 -1.08 8.08
C GLU A 7 38.34 -0.62 7.70
N PHE A 8 37.95 -0.77 6.42
CA PHE A 8 36.62 -0.42 5.94
C PHE A 8 35.54 -1.33 6.52
N GLU A 9 35.76 -2.66 6.49
CA GLU A 9 34.83 -3.64 7.06
C GLU A 9 34.64 -3.46 8.58
N GLY A 10 35.71 -3.09 9.30
CA GLY A 10 35.64 -2.75 10.73
C GLY A 10 34.84 -1.49 11.06
N GLN A 11 34.63 -0.59 10.10
CA GLN A 11 33.85 0.65 10.28
C GLN A 11 32.34 0.45 10.01
N ILE A 12 31.95 -0.45 9.10
CA ILE A 12 30.54 -0.70 8.79
C ILE A 12 29.81 -1.31 10.01
N GLY A 13 30.49 -2.16 10.78
CA GLY A 13 29.95 -2.73 12.03
C GLY A 13 29.80 -1.76 13.20
N ARG A 14 30.24 -0.49 13.05
CA ARG A 14 30.24 0.53 14.11
C ARG A 14 29.21 1.64 13.91
N VAL A 15 28.46 1.65 12.81
CA VAL A 15 27.40 2.63 12.58
C VAL A 15 26.18 2.27 13.42
N PRO A 16 25.72 3.12 14.36
CA PRO A 16 24.54 2.86 15.15
C PRO A 16 23.30 2.75 14.26
N ALA A 17 22.40 1.79 14.54
CA ALA A 17 21.17 1.60 13.77
C ALA A 17 20.31 2.87 13.66
N SER A 18 20.37 3.76 14.67
CA SER A 18 19.67 5.05 14.67
C SER A 18 20.18 6.01 13.59
N VAL A 19 21.48 5.98 13.26
CA VAL A 19 22.08 6.82 12.22
C VAL A 19 21.63 6.32 10.84
N TRP A 20 21.64 5.00 10.63
CA TRP A 20 21.13 4.39 9.40
C TRP A 20 19.66 4.72 9.16
N GLN A 21 18.81 4.61 10.19
CA GLN A 21 17.39 4.91 10.09
C GLN A 21 17.11 6.38 9.76
N GLN A 22 17.85 7.31 10.35
CA GLN A 22 17.71 8.74 10.05
C GLN A 22 18.08 9.06 8.59
N GLU A 23 19.17 8.46 8.09
CA GLU A 23 19.59 8.69 6.71
C GLU A 23 18.64 8.04 5.70
N LEU A 24 18.08 6.87 6.05
CA LEU A 24 17.03 6.21 5.30
C LEU A 24 15.79 7.11 5.20
N GLU A 25 15.31 7.64 6.32
CA GLU A 25 14.15 8.54 6.36
C GLU A 25 14.37 9.79 5.50
N LYS A 26 15.55 10.41 5.62
CA LYS A 26 15.92 11.60 4.87
C LYS A 26 15.98 11.36 3.36
N THR A 27 16.53 10.20 2.95
CA THR A 27 16.65 9.82 1.54
C THR A 27 15.29 9.44 0.94
N THR A 28 14.46 8.74 1.71
CA THR A 28 13.15 8.24 1.26
C THR A 28 12.05 9.30 1.25
N GLY A 29 12.23 10.41 1.99
CA GLY A 29 11.21 11.45 2.13
C GLY A 29 10.70 12.05 0.82
N LYS A 30 11.56 12.20 -0.20
CA LYS A 30 11.12 12.67 -1.52
C LYS A 30 10.27 11.62 -2.23
N PHE A 31 10.64 10.35 -2.15
CA PHE A 31 9.92 9.24 -2.78
C PHE A 31 8.55 9.01 -2.14
N HIS A 32 8.48 8.96 -0.81
CA HIS A 32 7.21 8.84 -0.08
C HIS A 32 6.27 10.00 -0.33
N LEU A 33 6.81 11.22 -0.46
CA LEU A 33 6.01 12.38 -0.82
C LEU A 33 5.46 12.28 -2.24
N THR A 34 6.30 11.91 -3.22
CA THR A 34 5.86 11.69 -4.60
C THR A 34 4.79 10.60 -4.66
N ALA A 35 5.01 9.48 -3.97
CA ALA A 35 4.06 8.39 -3.87
C ALA A 35 2.70 8.85 -3.31
N ALA A 36 2.71 9.64 -2.24
CA ALA A 36 1.49 10.16 -1.63
C ALA A 36 0.73 11.12 -2.58
N TRP A 37 1.44 11.95 -3.34
CA TRP A 37 0.81 12.80 -4.35
C TRP A 37 0.22 12.00 -5.52
N VAL A 38 0.97 11.01 -6.01
CA VAL A 38 0.50 10.08 -7.05
C VAL A 38 -0.76 9.36 -6.55
N ALA A 39 -0.72 8.80 -5.34
CA ALA A 39 -1.87 8.13 -4.73
C ALA A 39 -3.09 9.06 -4.63
N ALA A 40 -2.93 10.27 -4.09
CA ALA A 40 -4.03 11.23 -3.97
C ALA A 40 -4.65 11.65 -5.31
N THR A 41 -3.86 11.63 -6.40
CA THR A 41 -4.29 12.09 -7.72
C THR A 41 -4.90 10.95 -8.54
N PHE A 42 -4.28 9.77 -8.52
CA PHE A 42 -4.72 8.62 -9.31
C PHE A 42 -5.86 7.85 -8.65
N ASP A 43 -5.99 7.88 -7.32
CA ASP A 43 -7.05 7.13 -6.64
C ASP A 43 -8.47 7.50 -7.12
N PRO A 44 -8.84 8.79 -7.32
CA PRO A 44 -10.13 9.15 -7.91
C PRO A 44 -10.25 8.81 -9.40
N VAL A 45 -9.14 8.72 -10.14
CA VAL A 45 -9.15 8.34 -11.57
C VAL A 45 -9.64 6.90 -11.75
N PHE A 46 -9.37 6.02 -10.78
CA PHE A 46 -9.90 4.66 -10.76
C PHE A 46 -11.43 4.60 -10.57
N ALA A 47 -12.12 5.70 -10.26
CA ALA A 47 -13.58 5.72 -10.31
C ALA A 47 -14.12 5.49 -11.74
N ILE A 48 -13.32 5.80 -12.77
CA ILE A 48 -13.66 5.46 -14.17
C ILE A 48 -13.74 3.95 -14.35
N THR A 49 -12.78 3.20 -13.78
CA THR A 49 -12.81 1.74 -13.85
C THR A 49 -13.96 1.18 -13.01
N ASP A 50 -14.28 1.80 -11.88
CA ASP A 50 -15.41 1.37 -11.04
C ASP A 50 -16.76 1.59 -11.76
N TYR A 51 -16.92 2.69 -12.50
CA TYR A 51 -18.12 2.96 -13.28
C TYR A 51 -18.40 1.87 -14.32
N ILE A 52 -17.34 1.34 -14.95
CA ILE A 52 -17.44 0.28 -15.96
C ILE A 52 -17.68 -1.09 -15.33
N ASN A 53 -16.92 -1.42 -14.27
CA ASN A 53 -16.92 -2.78 -13.71
C ASN A 53 -17.93 -2.99 -12.58
N ILE A 54 -18.34 -1.92 -11.89
CA ILE A 54 -19.17 -1.96 -10.67
C ILE A 54 -20.26 -0.87 -10.77
N PRO A 55 -21.14 -0.90 -11.80
CA PRO A 55 -22.07 0.18 -12.09
C PRO A 55 -23.13 0.41 -11.00
N GLN A 56 -23.32 -0.53 -10.06
CA GLN A 56 -24.22 -0.33 -8.92
C GLN A 56 -23.52 0.32 -7.71
N GLY A 57 -22.21 0.12 -7.56
CA GLY A 57 -21.43 0.60 -6.41
C GLY A 57 -20.55 1.83 -6.69
N TRP A 58 -20.37 2.21 -7.97
CA TRP A 58 -19.38 3.20 -8.38
C TRP A 58 -19.50 4.55 -7.68
N SER A 59 -20.72 5.02 -7.39
CA SER A 59 -20.94 6.32 -6.73
C SER A 59 -20.44 6.29 -5.28
N THR A 60 -20.67 5.19 -4.57
CA THR A 60 -20.17 4.97 -3.21
C THR A 60 -18.65 4.86 -3.21
N LEU A 61 -18.09 4.10 -4.16
CA LEU A 61 -16.64 3.96 -4.30
C LEU A 61 -15.95 5.28 -4.66
N LEU A 62 -16.57 6.11 -5.52
CA LEU A 62 -16.07 7.45 -5.85
C LEU A 62 -16.03 8.35 -4.61
N VAL A 63 -17.07 8.36 -3.78
CA VAL A 63 -17.08 9.15 -2.53
C VAL A 63 -15.94 8.71 -1.61
N ILE A 64 -15.74 7.39 -1.46
CA ILE A 64 -14.64 6.87 -0.64
C ILE A 64 -13.29 7.30 -1.21
N ARG A 65 -13.07 7.16 -2.52
CA ARG A 65 -11.83 7.62 -3.19
C ARG A 65 -11.56 9.10 -2.96
N LEU A 66 -12.58 9.94 -3.08
CA LEU A 66 -12.46 11.37 -2.79
C LEU A 66 -12.09 11.60 -1.32
N CYS A 67 -12.70 10.87 -0.38
CA CYS A 67 -12.31 10.93 1.04
C CYS A 67 -10.85 10.50 1.26
N VAL A 68 -10.41 9.41 0.64
CA VAL A 68 -9.03 8.92 0.72
C VAL A 68 -8.04 9.95 0.17
N SER A 69 -8.32 10.53 -0.99
CA SER A 69 -7.52 11.62 -1.56
C SER A 69 -7.48 12.84 -0.67
N LEU A 70 -8.61 13.28 -0.12
CA LEU A 70 -8.68 14.44 0.77
C LEU A 70 -7.87 14.21 2.05
N ILE A 71 -7.99 13.03 2.68
CA ILE A 71 -7.20 12.69 3.89
C ILE A 71 -5.71 12.64 3.56
N THR A 72 -5.35 12.08 2.39
CA THR A 72 -3.96 12.02 1.94
C THR A 72 -3.39 13.42 1.70
N ILE A 73 -4.11 14.29 0.99
CA ILE A 73 -3.72 15.70 0.78
C ILE A 73 -3.60 16.43 2.12
N GLY A 74 -4.57 16.25 3.03
CA GLY A 74 -4.53 16.82 4.37
C GLY A 74 -3.26 16.40 5.14
N THR A 75 -2.91 15.12 5.07
CA THR A 75 -1.68 14.57 5.67
C THR A 75 -0.43 15.24 5.06
N ILE A 76 -0.38 15.37 3.73
CA ILE A 76 0.71 16.03 3.01
C ILE A 76 0.85 17.51 3.44
N MET A 77 -0.26 18.24 3.61
CA MET A 77 -0.26 19.65 3.99
C MET A 77 0.18 19.87 5.44
N VAL A 78 -0.30 19.02 6.35
CA VAL A 78 -0.05 19.17 7.79
C VAL A 78 1.31 18.59 8.20
N ARG A 79 1.96 17.75 7.38
CA ARG A 79 3.24 17.09 7.71
C ARG A 79 4.32 18.04 8.22
N ARG A 80 4.42 19.26 7.66
CA ARG A 80 5.43 20.26 8.05
C ARG A 80 5.11 20.86 9.42
N LYS A 81 3.82 21.01 9.76
CA LYS A 81 3.37 21.57 11.04
C LYS A 81 3.50 20.54 12.17
N LEU A 82 3.10 19.28 11.92
CA LEU A 82 3.15 18.21 12.91
C LEU A 82 4.46 17.40 12.91
N LYS A 83 5.43 17.77 12.07
CA LYS A 83 6.74 17.09 11.93
C LYS A 83 6.57 15.58 11.71
N PHE A 84 5.62 15.18 10.87
CA PHE A 84 5.42 13.78 10.54
C PHE A 84 6.65 13.21 9.82
N SER A 85 7.01 11.97 10.19
CA SER A 85 8.05 11.23 9.47
C SER A 85 7.62 10.94 8.03
N SER A 86 8.60 10.72 7.15
CA SER A 86 8.31 10.34 5.76
C SER A 86 7.46 9.07 5.69
N TYR A 87 7.67 8.14 6.62
CA TYR A 87 6.92 6.89 6.74
C TYR A 87 5.43 7.12 6.93
N ILE A 88 5.00 8.08 7.76
CA ILE A 88 3.58 8.38 7.96
C ILE A 88 2.95 8.89 6.66
N VAL A 89 3.69 9.71 5.89
CA VAL A 89 3.20 10.27 4.62
C VAL A 89 2.93 9.17 3.58
N ALA A 90 3.71 8.09 3.57
CA ALA A 90 3.44 6.93 2.73
C ALA A 90 2.42 5.95 3.34
N LEU A 91 2.44 5.77 4.65
CA LEU A 91 1.60 4.82 5.38
C LEU A 91 0.11 5.16 5.25
N VAL A 92 -0.24 6.44 5.41
CA VAL A 92 -1.64 6.89 5.36
C VAL A 92 -2.33 6.52 4.04
N PRO A 93 -1.84 6.94 2.86
CA PRO A 93 -2.48 6.55 1.60
C PRO A 93 -2.47 5.03 1.39
N PHE A 94 -1.42 4.32 1.78
CA PHE A 94 -1.39 2.85 1.65
C PHE A 94 -2.54 2.20 2.42
N VAL A 95 -2.65 2.49 3.71
CA VAL A 95 -3.68 1.91 4.59
C VAL A 95 -5.08 2.23 4.08
N LEU A 96 -5.31 3.49 3.70
CA LEU A 96 -6.61 3.94 3.20
C LEU A 96 -7.00 3.27 1.87
N ILE A 97 -6.09 3.22 0.90
CA ILE A 97 -6.36 2.61 -0.41
C ILE A 97 -6.45 1.07 -0.27
N SER A 98 -5.72 0.46 0.66
CA SER A 98 -5.86 -0.96 0.98
C SER A 98 -7.23 -1.27 1.57
N PHE A 99 -7.67 -0.47 2.54
CA PHE A 99 -9.01 -0.59 3.10
C PHE A 99 -10.08 -0.42 2.02
N GLN A 100 -9.93 0.58 1.15
CA GLN A 100 -10.83 0.81 0.03
C GLN A 100 -10.87 -0.38 -0.94
N ASN A 101 -9.72 -0.94 -1.33
CA ASN A 101 -9.67 -2.12 -2.18
C ASN A 101 -10.34 -3.34 -1.54
N ALA A 102 -10.17 -3.51 -0.24
CA ALA A 102 -10.86 -4.56 0.48
C ALA A 102 -12.38 -4.31 0.56
N PHE A 103 -12.80 -3.06 0.78
CA PHE A 103 -14.21 -2.67 0.80
C PHE A 103 -14.91 -2.93 -0.54
N THR A 104 -14.20 -2.75 -1.67
CA THR A 104 -14.74 -3.02 -3.02
C THR A 104 -15.27 -4.45 -3.16
N TYR A 105 -14.73 -5.44 -2.41
CA TYR A 105 -15.27 -6.80 -2.44
C TYR A 105 -16.75 -6.87 -2.05
N GLN A 106 -17.32 -5.90 -1.33
CA GLN A 106 -18.75 -5.87 -1.01
C GLN A 106 -19.66 -5.61 -2.22
N TYR A 107 -19.14 -5.01 -3.29
CA TYR A 107 -19.95 -4.56 -4.43
C TYR A 107 -19.76 -5.41 -5.68
N ILE A 108 -18.92 -6.44 -5.63
CA ILE A 108 -18.63 -7.31 -6.76
C ILE A 108 -19.24 -8.69 -6.56
N ASN A 109 -19.51 -9.34 -7.69
CA ASN A 109 -19.82 -10.75 -7.78
C ASN A 109 -18.55 -11.54 -8.15
N GLU A 110 -18.70 -12.85 -8.36
CA GLU A 110 -17.57 -13.70 -8.73
C GLU A 110 -16.89 -13.31 -10.06
N GLU A 111 -17.61 -12.69 -11.00
CA GLU A 111 -17.05 -12.27 -12.29
C GLU A 111 -16.04 -11.12 -12.11
N GLY A 112 -16.32 -10.21 -11.17
CA GLY A 112 -15.45 -9.08 -10.84
C GLY A 112 -14.20 -9.45 -10.02
N LEU A 113 -14.14 -10.66 -9.44
CA LEU A 113 -13.06 -11.06 -8.51
C LEU A 113 -11.66 -10.94 -9.12
N LEU A 114 -11.47 -11.43 -10.36
CA LEU A 114 -10.16 -11.40 -10.99
C LEU A 114 -9.68 -9.95 -11.20
N GLY A 115 -10.57 -9.09 -11.70
CA GLY A 115 -10.29 -7.67 -11.90
C GLY A 115 -9.94 -6.97 -10.59
N GLN A 116 -10.70 -7.25 -9.52
CA GLN A 116 -10.43 -6.63 -8.21
C GLN A 116 -9.13 -7.14 -7.58
N ASN A 117 -8.84 -8.44 -7.67
CA ASN A 117 -7.57 -9.00 -7.21
C ASN A 117 -6.38 -8.39 -7.97
N LEU A 118 -6.49 -8.21 -9.29
CA LEU A 118 -5.47 -7.54 -10.11
C LEU A 118 -5.29 -6.07 -9.72
N ASN A 119 -6.38 -5.35 -9.45
CA ASN A 119 -6.33 -3.96 -9.00
C ASN A 119 -5.61 -3.83 -7.65
N TYR A 120 -5.93 -4.71 -6.70
CA TYR A 120 -5.28 -4.72 -5.40
C TYR A 120 -3.79 -5.12 -5.53
N MET A 121 -3.44 -6.06 -6.40
CA MET A 121 -2.03 -6.36 -6.70
C MET A 121 -1.27 -5.16 -7.26
N ALA A 122 -1.90 -4.37 -8.13
CA ALA A 122 -1.27 -3.16 -8.67
C ALA A 122 -0.90 -2.16 -7.57
N LEU A 123 -1.72 -2.02 -6.52
CA LEU A 123 -1.37 -1.24 -5.33
C LEU A 123 -0.14 -1.82 -4.62
N LEU A 124 -0.11 -3.13 -4.37
CA LEU A 124 1.00 -3.77 -3.64
C LEU A 124 2.33 -3.64 -4.39
N ILE A 125 2.30 -3.84 -5.72
CA ILE A 125 3.47 -3.68 -6.59
C ILE A 125 3.90 -2.22 -6.62
N GLY A 126 2.95 -1.29 -6.86
CA GLY A 126 3.25 0.13 -6.87
C GLY A 126 3.88 0.59 -5.56
N ALA A 127 3.37 0.12 -4.42
CA ALA A 127 3.94 0.46 -3.15
C ALA A 127 5.34 -0.14 -2.95
N ALA A 128 5.58 -1.40 -3.35
CA ALA A 128 6.92 -2.00 -3.33
C ALA A 128 7.95 -1.22 -4.16
N MET A 129 7.51 -0.50 -5.21
CA MET A 129 8.40 0.33 -6.04
C MET A 129 8.72 1.71 -5.43
N PHE A 130 7.82 2.28 -4.63
CA PHE A 130 7.92 3.67 -4.17
C PHE A 130 8.13 3.83 -2.66
N VAL A 131 7.89 2.78 -1.90
CA VAL A 131 7.93 2.81 -0.44
C VAL A 131 9.15 2.05 0.06
N LEU A 132 10.04 2.77 0.73
CA LEU A 132 11.19 2.17 1.39
C LEU A 132 11.19 2.54 2.87
N TRP A 133 11.01 1.55 3.74
CA TRP A 133 10.89 1.73 5.20
C TRP A 133 11.33 0.46 5.94
N HIS A 134 11.21 0.44 7.25
CA HIS A 134 11.51 -0.77 8.02
C HIS A 134 10.47 -1.88 7.75
N TRP A 135 10.92 -3.11 7.49
CA TRP A 135 10.08 -4.29 7.20
C TRP A 135 8.87 -4.51 8.12
N ARG A 136 8.94 -4.04 9.37
CA ARG A 136 7.84 -4.11 10.35
C ARG A 136 6.59 -3.40 9.83
N PHE A 137 6.74 -2.27 9.15
CA PHE A 137 5.62 -1.55 8.54
C PHE A 137 5.01 -2.36 7.39
N SER A 138 5.83 -2.99 6.55
CA SER A 138 5.36 -3.87 5.47
C SER A 138 4.52 -5.03 6.02
N VAL A 139 5.01 -5.72 7.05
CA VAL A 139 4.29 -6.84 7.68
C VAL A 139 2.98 -6.37 8.30
N LEU A 140 2.98 -5.27 9.04
CA LEU A 140 1.76 -4.76 9.67
C LEU A 140 0.69 -4.37 8.63
N ILE A 141 1.08 -3.75 7.52
CA ILE A 141 0.16 -3.37 6.45
C ILE A 141 -0.39 -4.58 5.71
N VAL A 142 0.44 -5.58 5.43
CA VAL A 142 -0.02 -6.81 4.78
C VAL A 142 -0.99 -7.56 5.69
N LEU A 143 -0.69 -7.67 6.99
CA LEU A 143 -1.61 -8.29 7.95
C LEU A 143 -2.93 -7.53 8.05
N PHE A 144 -2.87 -6.19 8.12
CA PHE A 144 -4.06 -5.35 8.09
C PHE A 144 -4.87 -5.57 6.81
N SER A 145 -4.21 -5.54 5.65
CA SER A 145 -4.82 -5.74 4.34
C SER A 145 -5.48 -7.11 4.22
N ALA A 146 -4.80 -8.18 4.66
CA ALA A 146 -5.32 -9.53 4.66
C ALA A 146 -6.53 -9.68 5.60
N MET A 147 -6.46 -9.09 6.80
CA MET A 147 -7.56 -9.10 7.76
C MET A 147 -8.79 -8.40 7.21
N VAL A 148 -8.63 -7.17 6.69
CA VAL A 148 -9.76 -6.40 6.15
C VAL A 148 -10.34 -7.06 4.89
N THR A 149 -9.49 -7.62 4.02
CA THR A 149 -9.93 -8.39 2.85
C THR A 149 -10.75 -9.60 3.28
N PHE A 150 -10.24 -10.38 4.25
CA PHE A 150 -10.97 -11.53 4.78
C PHE A 150 -12.33 -11.14 5.34
N LEU A 151 -12.41 -10.05 6.11
CA LEU A 151 -13.67 -9.54 6.65
C LEU A 151 -14.68 -9.18 5.55
N PHE A 152 -14.27 -8.50 4.48
CA PHE A 152 -15.21 -8.11 3.43
C PHE A 152 -15.59 -9.26 2.49
N VAL A 153 -14.65 -10.15 2.17
CA VAL A 153 -14.94 -11.34 1.37
C VAL A 153 -15.87 -12.29 2.12
N ALA A 154 -15.61 -12.56 3.41
CA ALA A 154 -16.44 -13.46 4.22
C ALA A 154 -17.85 -12.92 4.48
N ASN A 155 -18.04 -11.60 4.49
CA ASN A 155 -19.35 -10.97 4.67
C ASN A 155 -20.13 -10.77 3.36
N ASN A 156 -19.54 -11.05 2.19
CA ASN A 156 -20.26 -10.96 0.93
C ASN A 156 -20.84 -12.33 0.53
N PRO A 157 -22.17 -12.54 0.59
CA PRO A 157 -22.79 -13.81 0.25
C PRO A 157 -22.69 -14.18 -1.24
N LEU A 158 -22.30 -13.23 -2.10
CA LEU A 158 -22.13 -13.46 -3.54
C LEU A 158 -20.75 -14.06 -3.88
N LEU A 159 -19.87 -14.24 -2.90
CA LEU A 159 -18.50 -14.71 -3.11
C LEU A 159 -18.26 -16.03 -2.37
N ALA A 160 -17.92 -17.09 -3.12
CA ALA A 160 -17.34 -18.28 -2.52
C ALA A 160 -15.83 -18.09 -2.27
N ALA A 161 -15.35 -18.58 -1.12
CA ALA A 161 -13.94 -18.47 -0.74
C ALA A 161 -13.01 -19.19 -1.73
N ASP A 162 -13.43 -20.35 -2.20
CA ASP A 162 -12.75 -21.18 -3.20
C ASP A 162 -12.61 -20.42 -4.52
N THR A 163 -13.67 -19.75 -4.98
CA THR A 163 -13.63 -18.90 -6.17
C THR A 163 -12.68 -17.71 -5.98
N PHE A 164 -12.61 -17.11 -4.79
CA PHE A 164 -11.65 -16.03 -4.49
C PHE A 164 -10.20 -16.46 -4.70
N PHE A 165 -9.81 -17.62 -4.18
CA PHE A 165 -8.44 -18.13 -4.34
C PHE A 165 -8.11 -18.48 -5.78
N LEU A 166 -9.05 -19.09 -6.51
CA LEU A 166 -8.90 -19.44 -7.92
C LEU A 166 -8.80 -18.20 -8.83
N LYS A 167 -9.57 -17.15 -8.54
CA LYS A 167 -9.62 -15.92 -9.35
C LYS A 167 -8.57 -14.89 -8.92
N GLY A 168 -7.35 -15.33 -8.62
CA GLY A 168 -6.21 -14.43 -8.36
C GLY A 168 -5.97 -14.08 -6.89
N GLY A 169 -6.75 -14.59 -5.94
CA GLY A 169 -6.50 -14.39 -4.51
C GLY A 169 -5.15 -14.98 -4.07
N LEU A 170 -4.74 -16.13 -4.62
CA LEU A 170 -3.41 -16.69 -4.38
C LEU A 170 -2.30 -15.79 -4.94
N LEU A 171 -2.49 -15.21 -6.13
CA LEU A 171 -1.52 -14.27 -6.69
C LEU A 171 -1.41 -13.01 -5.82
N LEU A 172 -2.54 -12.50 -5.34
CA LEU A 172 -2.57 -11.35 -4.43
C LEU A 172 -1.76 -11.60 -3.16
N MET A 173 -1.90 -12.79 -2.56
CA MET A 173 -1.11 -13.19 -1.39
C MET A 173 0.39 -13.24 -1.71
N VAL A 174 0.77 -13.83 -2.84
CA VAL A 174 2.18 -13.91 -3.26
C VAL A 174 2.75 -12.51 -3.52
N SER A 175 2.00 -11.62 -4.16
CA SER A 175 2.39 -10.22 -4.35
C SER A 175 2.59 -9.49 -3.02
N ALA A 176 1.74 -9.76 -2.02
CA ALA A 176 1.90 -9.19 -0.68
C ALA A 176 3.18 -9.69 0.01
N LEU A 177 3.52 -10.97 -0.13
CA LEU A 177 4.77 -11.53 0.37
C LEU A 177 5.99 -10.90 -0.32
N PHE A 178 5.96 -10.76 -1.65
CA PHE A 178 7.04 -10.10 -2.37
C PHE A 178 7.19 -8.63 -1.99
N MET A 179 6.09 -7.91 -1.75
CA MET A 179 6.16 -6.54 -1.24
C MET A 179 6.91 -6.48 0.11
N ILE A 180 6.69 -7.43 1.02
CA ILE A 180 7.42 -7.47 2.30
C ILE A 180 8.92 -7.67 2.09
N VAL A 181 9.31 -8.52 1.14
CA VAL A 181 10.72 -8.86 0.89
C VAL A 181 11.46 -7.77 0.11
N LEU A 182 10.77 -7.04 -0.77
CA LEU A 182 11.37 -6.02 -1.64
C LEU A 182 11.55 -4.65 -0.98
N ILE A 183 10.82 -4.37 0.11
CA ILE A 183 10.90 -3.12 0.89
C ILE A 183 11.88 -3.25 2.05
#